data_AF-A0A7G1IBR7-F1
#
_entry.id   AF-A0A7G1IBR7-F1
#
_cell.length_a   1.000
_cell.length_b   1.000
_cell.length_c   1.000
_cell.angle_alpha   90.00
_cell.angle_beta   90.00
_cell.angle_gamma   90.00
#
_symmetry.space_group_name_H-M   'P 1'
#
loop_
_entity.id
_entity.type
_entity.pdbx_description
1 polymer ?
#
loop_
_entity_poly.entity_id
_entity_poly.type
_entity_poly.pdbx_seq_one_letter_code
_entity_poly.pdbx_strand_id
1 'polypeptide(L)'
;MFGLLAPNLFATLGIVVAHSYAYLTNSDFKPGTYVLFAVLCGAASYIAVPAVQRLAIPEASPTLPLAASLGLTFSYNVTIGIPLYIEVARMVGQWFHTTA
;
A
#
# COMPACT_ATOMS: atom_id res chain seq x y z
N MET A 1 -4.24 15.17 -4.24
CA MET A 1 -4.03 14.93 -2.80
C MET A 1 -4.30 13.48 -2.41
N PHE A 2 -5.48 12.93 -2.73
CA PHE A 2 -5.80 11.52 -2.43
C PHE A 2 -4.79 10.51 -3.00
N GLY A 3 -4.44 10.60 -4.28
CA GLY A 3 -3.45 9.72 -4.92
C GLY A 3 -2.00 9.83 -4.41
N LEU A 4 -1.72 10.66 -3.41
CA LEU A 4 -0.41 10.70 -2.74
C LEU A 4 -0.52 10.29 -1.27
N LEU A 5 -1.61 10.67 -0.60
CA LEU A 5 -1.80 10.35 0.82
C LEU A 5 -2.37 8.95 1.05
N ALA A 6 -3.31 8.52 0.21
CA ALA A 6 -4.01 7.26 0.39
C ALA A 6 -3.08 6.03 0.32
N PRO A 7 -2.11 5.93 -0.62
CA PRO A 7 -1.18 4.79 -0.64
C PRO A 7 -0.39 4.66 0.66
N ASN A 8 0.09 5.78 1.22
CA ASN A 8 0.86 5.77 2.46
C ASN A 8 0.01 5.36 3.67
N LEU A 9 -1.23 5.85 3.75
CA LEU A 9 -2.13 5.46 4.82
C LEU A 9 -2.44 3.95 4.75
N PHE A 10 -2.77 3.43 3.57
CA PHE A 10 -3.10 2.00 3.44
C PHE A 10 -1.88 1.09 3.60
N ALA A 11 -0.72 1.50 3.10
CA ALA A 11 0.52 0.74 3.27
C ALA A 11 0.91 0.66 4.76
N THR A 12 0.84 1.77 5.49
CA THR A 12 1.17 1.79 6.93
C THR A 12 0.21 0.92 7.75
N LEU A 13 -1.09 0.96 7.45
CA LEU A 13 -2.06 0.03 8.03
C LEU A 13 -1.74 -1.43 7.71
N GLY A 14 -1.38 -1.73 6.45
CA GLY A 14 -0.95 -3.06 6.04
C GLY A 14 0.27 -3.57 6.81
N ILE A 15 1.29 -2.71 7.02
CA ILE A 15 2.50 -3.04 7.80
C ILE A 15 2.14 -3.39 9.24
N VAL A 16 1.26 -2.60 9.88
CA VAL A 16 0.83 -2.84 11.26
C VAL A 16 0.03 -4.14 11.36
N VAL A 17 -0.89 -4.39 10.43
CA VAL A 17 -1.67 -5.63 10.38
C VAL A 17 -0.77 -6.85 10.18
N ALA A 18 0.21 -6.78 9.27
CA ALA A 18 1.11 -7.89 9.01
C ALA A 18 2.01 -8.22 10.22
N HIS A 19 2.55 -7.21 10.92
CA HIS A 19 3.31 -7.43 12.15
C HIS A 19 2.43 -7.98 13.27
N SER A 20 1.21 -7.44 13.44
CA SER A 20 0.25 -7.93 14.42
C SER A 20 -0.12 -9.38 14.16
N TYR A 21 -0.34 -9.74 12.89
CA TYR A 21 -0.61 -11.12 12.48
C TYR A 21 0.56 -12.03 12.83
N ALA A 22 1.78 -11.68 12.40
CA ALA A 22 2.99 -12.46 12.68
C ALA A 22 3.21 -12.68 14.18
N TYR A 23 2.98 -11.65 14.99
CA TYR A 23 3.06 -11.70 16.45
C TYR A 23 2.01 -12.64 17.05
N LEU A 24 0.73 -12.52 16.65
CA LEU A 24 -0.35 -13.34 17.19
C LEU A 24 -0.23 -14.82 16.77
N THR A 25 0.28 -15.10 15.57
CA THR A 25 0.41 -16.47 15.04
C THR A 25 1.79 -17.08 15.29
N ASN A 26 2.70 -16.37 15.97
CA ASN A 26 4.11 -16.75 16.14
C ASN A 26 4.79 -17.16 14.81
N SER A 27 4.42 -16.48 13.72
CA SER A 27 4.94 -16.75 12.39
C SER A 27 6.12 -15.84 12.11
N ASP A 28 7.23 -16.41 11.66
CA ASP A 28 8.40 -15.63 11.25
C ASP A 28 8.30 -15.24 9.77
N PHE A 29 8.14 -13.94 9.51
CA PHE A 29 8.08 -13.39 8.16
C PHE A 29 9.35 -12.62 7.85
N LYS A 30 9.85 -12.81 6.62
CA LYS A 30 10.96 -12.01 6.10
C LYS A 30 10.52 -10.56 5.87
N PRO A 31 11.43 -9.57 5.96
CA PRO A 31 11.14 -8.16 5.69
C PRO A 31 10.39 -7.92 4.37
N GLY A 32 10.74 -8.66 3.32
CA GLY A 32 10.08 -8.58 2.01
C GLY A 32 8.58 -8.89 2.04
N THR A 33 8.11 -9.76 2.94
CA THR A 33 6.68 -10.09 3.07
C THR A 33 5.88 -8.90 3.56
N TYR A 34 6.37 -8.20 4.59
CA TYR A 34 5.72 -7.01 5.13
C TYR A 34 5.64 -5.90 4.08
N VAL A 35 6.76 -5.66 3.37
CA VAL A 35 6.84 -4.63 2.33
C VAL A 35 5.93 -4.97 1.14
N LEU A 36 5.93 -6.22 0.68
CA LEU A 36 5.05 -6.65 -0.41
C LEU A 36 3.58 -6.45 -0.05
N PHE A 37 3.18 -6.85 1.17
CA PHE A 37 1.82 -6.65 1.64
C PHE A 37 1.46 -5.16 1.75
N ALA A 38 2.38 -4.33 2.27
CA ALA A 38 2.21 -2.88 2.32
C ALA A 38 1.98 -2.27 0.93
N VAL A 39 2.75 -2.69 -0.07
CA VAL A 39 2.60 -2.24 -1.47
C VAL A 39 1.24 -2.64 -2.02
N LEU A 40 0.77 -3.86 -1.77
CA LEU A 40 -0.55 -4.32 -2.19
C LEU A 40 -1.67 -3.48 -1.54
N CYS A 41 -1.56 -3.18 -0.24
CA CYS A 41 -2.51 -2.31 0.45
C CYS A 41 -2.48 -0.87 -0.10
N GLY A 42 -1.29 -0.30 -0.31
CA GLY A 42 -1.14 1.02 -0.93
C GLY A 42 -1.71 1.07 -2.36
N ALA A 43 -1.63 -0.05 -3.08
CA ALA A 43 -2.11 -0.18 -4.45
C ALA A 43 -3.63 -0.22 -4.61
N ALA A 44 -4.35 -0.59 -3.56
CA ALA A 44 -5.82 -0.71 -3.60
C ALA A 44 -6.51 0.57 -4.10
N SER A 45 -5.94 1.74 -3.79
CA SER A 45 -6.49 3.06 -4.15
C SER A 45 -6.57 3.33 -5.65
N TYR A 46 -5.61 2.85 -6.44
CA TYR A 46 -5.48 3.24 -7.85
C TYR A 46 -5.78 2.10 -8.82
N ILE A 47 -5.93 0.87 -8.32
CA ILE A 47 -6.39 -0.28 -9.13
C ILE A 47 -7.91 -0.23 -9.28
N ALA A 48 -8.65 -0.01 -8.19
CA ALA A 48 -10.11 -0.11 -8.19
C ALA A 48 -10.81 1.13 -8.75
N VAL A 49 -10.23 2.33 -8.56
CA VAL A 49 -10.88 3.61 -8.87
C VAL A 49 -11.26 3.76 -10.35
N PRO A 50 -10.39 3.46 -11.34
CA PRO A 50 -10.78 3.57 -12.76
C PRO A 50 -11.93 2.62 -13.14
N ALA A 51 -11.94 1.41 -12.58
CA ALA A 51 -12.98 0.43 -12.84
C ALA A 51 -14.32 0.86 -12.22
N VAL A 52 -14.31 1.29 -10.96
CA VAL A 52 -15.52 1.77 -10.26
C VAL A 52 -16.08 3.01 -10.92
N GLN A 53 -15.23 3.96 -11.31
CA GLN A 53 -15.70 5.19 -11.96
C GLN A 53 -16.36 4.89 -13.31
N ARG A 54 -15.82 3.95 -14.09
CA ARG A 54 -16.42 3.55 -15.37
C ARG A 54 -17.80 2.87 -15.18
N LEU A 55 -17.96 2.11 -14.10
CA LEU A 55 -19.24 1.47 -13.77
C LEU A 55 -20.27 2.48 -13.23
N ALA A 56 -19.83 3.41 -12.38
CA ALA A 56 -20.71 4.39 -11.74
C ALA A 56 -21.10 5.56 -12.65
N ILE A 57 -20.18 5.99 -13.53
CA ILE A 57 -20.37 7.13 -14.43
C ILE A 57 -19.82 6.76 -15.81
N PRO A 58 -20.59 6.03 -16.64
CA PRO A 58 -20.13 5.55 -17.95
C PRO A 58 -19.76 6.68 -18.92
N GLU A 59 -20.41 7.84 -18.79
CA GLU A 59 -20.19 9.02 -19.62
C GLU A 59 -18.90 9.80 -19.27
N ALA A 60 -18.27 9.48 -18.13
CA ALA A 60 -17.03 10.13 -17.73
C ALA A 60 -15.85 9.61 -18.56
N SER A 61 -14.92 10.51 -18.92
CA SER A 61 -13.70 10.11 -19.64
C SER A 61 -12.89 9.09 -18.83
N PRO A 62 -12.57 7.91 -19.39
CA PRO A 62 -11.77 6.90 -18.70
C PRO A 62 -10.29 7.29 -18.59
N THR A 63 -9.85 8.24 -19.41
CA THR A 63 -8.45 8.63 -19.53
C THR A 63 -7.94 9.35 -18.31
N LEU A 64 -8.76 10.22 -17.70
CA LEU A 64 -8.32 11.07 -16.60
C LEU A 64 -8.03 10.27 -15.31
N PRO A 65 -8.92 9.36 -14.85
CA PRO A 65 -8.65 8.51 -13.68
C PRO A 65 -7.53 7.52 -13.94
N LEU A 66 -7.43 7.01 -15.18
CA LEU A 66 -6.37 6.08 -15.57
C LEU A 66 -5.00 6.75 -15.55
N ALA A 67 -4.88 7.95 -16.11
CA ALA A 67 -3.65 8.74 -16.10
C ALA A 67 -3.24 9.12 -14.68
N ALA A 68 -4.18 9.53 -13.82
CA ALA A 68 -3.89 9.81 -12.42
C ALA A 68 -3.48 8.55 -11.62
N SER A 69 -4.08 7.41 -11.93
CA SER A 69 -3.79 6.14 -11.26
C SER A 69 -2.43 5.58 -11.66
N LEU A 70 -2.16 5.44 -12.96
CA LEU A 70 -0.92 4.87 -13.48
C LEU A 70 0.23 5.87 -13.52
N GLY A 71 -0.03 7.08 -14.01
CA GLY A 71 1.01 8.09 -14.23
C GLY A 71 1.51 8.73 -12.94
N LEU A 72 0.60 9.02 -12.01
CA LEU A 72 0.95 9.69 -10.75
C LEU A 72 1.06 8.69 -9.59
N THR A 73 -0.04 8.01 -9.27
CA THR A 73 -0.14 7.25 -8.00
C THR A 73 0.74 6.00 -8.02
N PHE A 74 0.66 5.18 -9.07
CA PHE A 74 1.49 4.00 -9.23
C PHE A 74 2.98 4.36 -9.31
N SER A 75 3.33 5.34 -10.14
CA SER A 75 4.72 5.83 -10.26
C SER A 75 5.27 6.29 -8.92
N TYR A 76 4.50 7.06 -8.15
CA TYR A 76 4.86 7.48 -6.80
C TYR A 76 5.05 6.27 -5.87
N ASN A 77 4.10 5.33 -5.89
CA ASN A 77 4.10 4.17 -5.00
C ASN A 77 5.35 3.29 -5.23
N VAL A 78 5.75 3.11 -6.49
CA VAL A 78 6.95 2.33 -6.85
C VAL A 78 8.24 3.08 -6.55
N THR A 79 8.31 4.38 -6.86
CA THR A 79 9.57 5.14 -6.79
C THR A 79 9.88 5.65 -5.37
N ILE A 80 8.87 6.15 -4.66
CA ILE A 80 9.00 6.76 -3.34
C ILE A 80 8.35 5.89 -2.26
N GLY A 81 7.17 5.32 -2.55
CA GLY A 81 6.41 4.49 -1.62
C GLY A 81 7.20 3.28 -1.13
N ILE A 82 7.73 2.45 -2.04
CA ILE A 82 8.48 1.23 -1.69
C ILE A 82 9.67 1.53 -0.75
N PRO A 83 10.61 2.44 -1.06
CA PRO A 83 11.68 2.80 -0.13
C PRO A 83 11.17 3.27 1.24
N LEU A 84 10.10 4.08 1.24
CA LEU A 84 9.50 4.58 2.48
C LEU A 84 8.85 3.45 3.30
N TYR A 85 8.16 2.50 2.65
CA TYR A 85 7.54 1.36 3.31
C TYR A 85 8.55 0.39 3.90
N ILE A 86 9.73 0.24 3.28
CA ILE A 86 10.84 -0.51 3.85
C ILE A 86 11.26 0.09 5.18
N GLU A 87 11.48 1.41 5.23
CA GLU A 87 11.88 2.08 6.47
C GLU A 87 10.78 2.04 7.52
N VAL A 88 9.51 2.24 7.15
CA VAL A 88 8.40 2.14 8.10
C VAL A 88 8.26 0.72 8.63
N ALA A 89 8.35 -0.31 7.78
CA ALA A 89 8.30 -1.70 8.21
C ALA A 89 9.44 -2.02 9.18
N ARG A 90 10.65 -1.52 8.90
CA ARG A 90 11.80 -1.68 9.80
C ARG A 90 11.57 -0.99 11.14
N MET A 91 11.05 0.24 11.16
CA MET A 91 10.73 0.96 12.39
C MET A 91 9.66 0.24 13.19
N VAL A 92 8.55 -0.17 12.56
CA VAL A 92 7.46 -0.88 13.23
C VAL A 92 7.94 -2.22 13.80
N GLY A 93 8.76 -2.97 13.05
CA GLY A 93 9.32 -4.24 13.51
C GLY A 93 10.17 -4.13 14.79
N GLN A 94 10.74 -2.95 15.09
CA GLN A 94 11.43 -2.75 16.37
C GLN A 94 10.48 -2.74 17.58
N TRP A 95 9.21 -2.34 17.40
CA TRP A 95 8.20 -2.35 18.46
C TRP A 95 7.64 -3.74 18.70
N PHE A 96 7.56 -4.55 17.64
CA PHE A 96 7.19 -5.96 17.70
C PHE A 96 8.46 -6.77 17.97
N HIS A 97 8.97 -6.71 19.20
CA HIS A 97 10.03 -7.61 19.65
C HIS A 97 9.51 -9.05 19.62
N THR A 98 9.65 -9.73 18.49
CA THR A 98 9.52 -11.19 18.44
C THR A 98 10.67 -11.74 19.28
N THR A 99 10.36 -12.17 20.49
CA THR A 99 11.31 -12.86 21.36
C THR A 99 11.64 -14.17 20.67
N ALA A 100 12.83 -14.25 20.07
CA ALA A 100 13.50 -15.49 19.76
C ALA A 100 14.71 -15.60 20.69
#